data_AF-A0A5M7QEY1-F1
#
_entry.id   AF-A0A5M7QEY1-F1
#
_cell.length_a   1.000
_cell.length_b   1.000
_cell.length_c   1.000
_cell.angle_alpha   90.00
_cell.angle_beta   90.00
_cell.angle_gamma   90.00
#
_symmetry.space_group_name_H-M   'P 1'
#
loop_
_entity.id
_entity.type
_entity.pdbx_description
1 polymer ?
#
loop_
_entity_poly.entity_id
_entity_poly.type
_entity_poly.pdbx_seq_one_letter_code
_entity_poly.pdbx_strand_id
1 'polypeptide(L)' 'MSSNDLFQRQLSSNSHRKHHEAYQFARDISGESFSIADMYAFQNRLQDMSNASWASSQYTQFKFGIRKAIIDAVN' A
#
# COMPACT_ATOMS: atom_id res chain seq x y z
N MET A 1 -11.84 -1.09 -15.55
CA MET A 1 -11.37 0.31 -15.55
C MET A 1 -10.02 0.35 -16.25
N SER A 2 -9.88 1.24 -17.25
CA SER A 2 -8.75 1.25 -18.19
C SER A 2 -7.38 1.17 -17.51
N SER A 3 -6.59 0.25 -18.03
CA SER A 3 -5.26 -0.21 -17.66
C SER A 3 -4.14 0.82 -17.91
N ASN A 4 -4.43 2.06 -18.27
CA ASN A 4 -3.43 3.06 -18.72
C ASN A 4 -2.88 3.97 -17.61
N ASP A 5 -3.36 3.84 -16.37
CA ASP A 5 -2.86 4.66 -15.27
C ASP A 5 -1.58 4.07 -14.67
N LEU A 6 -0.44 4.54 -15.19
CA LEU A 6 0.90 4.12 -14.75
C LEU A 6 1.11 4.39 -13.26
N PHE A 7 0.62 5.51 -12.73
CA PHE A 7 0.81 5.86 -11.33
C PHE A 7 -0.02 4.96 -10.41
N GLN A 8 -1.28 4.67 -10.77
CA GLN A 8 -2.09 3.70 -10.03
C GLN A 8 -1.44 2.31 -10.02
N ARG A 9 -0.87 1.87 -11.15
CA ARG A 9 -0.14 0.61 -11.24
C ARG A 9 1.09 0.59 -10.35
N GLN A 10 1.88 1.67 -10.34
CA GLN A 10 3.06 1.79 -9.48
C GLN A 10 2.67 1.74 -8.00
N LEU A 11 1.64 2.48 -7.58
CA LEU A 11 1.13 2.46 -6.21
C LEU A 11 0.62 1.07 -5.81
N SER A 12 -0.13 0.41 -6.70
CA SER A 12 -0.66 -0.94 -6.45
C SER A 12 0.46 -1.98 -6.36
N SER A 13 1.44 -1.91 -7.26
CA SER A 13 2.61 -2.79 -7.24
C SER A 13 3.46 -2.57 -5.99
N ASN A 14 3.67 -1.31 -5.59
CA ASN A 14 4.40 -0.99 -4.37
C ASN A 14 3.67 -1.47 -3.12
N SER A 15 2.34 -1.28 -3.03
CA SER A 15 1.53 -1.82 -1.94
C SER A 15 1.66 -3.34 -1.86
N HIS A 16 1.49 -4.04 -2.98
CA HIS A 16 1.61 -5.51 -3.02
C HIS A 16 2.99 -5.99 -2.58
N ARG A 17 4.06 -5.32 -3.05
CA ARG A 17 5.43 -5.61 -2.64
C ARG A 17 5.63 -5.41 -1.13
N LYS A 18 5.11 -4.33 -0.54
CA LYS A 18 5.24 -4.07 0.91
C LYS A 18 4.45 -5.06 1.76
N HIS A 19 3.28 -5.50 1.31
CA HIS A 19 2.55 -6.63 1.93
C HIS A 19 3.39 -7.90 1.91
N HIS A 20 4.00 -8.21 0.76
CA HIS A 20 4.86 -9.38 0.63
C HIS A 20 6.11 -9.31 1.51
N GLU A 21 6.80 -8.17 1.56
CA GLU A 21 7.96 -7.94 2.43
C GLU A 21 7.61 -8.14 3.92
N ALA A 22 6.47 -7.59 4.37
CA ALA A 22 6.03 -7.74 5.75
C ALA A 22 5.67 -9.19 6.10
N TYR A 23 4.98 -9.90 5.19
CA TYR A 23 4.64 -11.30 5.37
C TYR A 23 5.88 -12.22 5.36
N GLN A 24 6.80 -12.00 4.42
CA GLN A 24 8.07 -12.72 4.38
C GLN A 24 8.87 -12.51 5.65
N PHE A 25 9.00 -11.26 6.11
CA PHE A 25 9.68 -10.98 7.37
C PHE A 25 9.07 -11.75 8.53
N ALA A 26 7.74 -11.69 8.69
CA ALA A 26 7.03 -12.41 9.75
C ALA A 26 7.25 -13.93 9.68
N ARG A 27 7.31 -14.50 8.47
CA ARG A 27 7.58 -15.92 8.25
C ARG A 27 9.03 -16.27 8.57
N ASP A 28 9.98 -15.44 8.17
CA ASP A 28 11.41 -15.72 8.31
C ASP A 28 11.85 -15.64 9.78
N ILE A 29 11.21 -14.79 10.60
CA ILE A 29 11.42 -14.75 12.05
C ILE A 29 10.59 -15.81 12.82
N SER A 30 9.62 -16.45 12.16
CA SER A 30 8.75 -17.44 12.82
C SER A 30 9.53 -18.74 13.06
N GLY A 31 9.75 -19.05 14.34
CA GLY A 31 10.53 -20.23 14.75
C GLY A 31 11.86 -19.90 15.43
N GLU A 32 12.28 -18.64 15.43
CA GLU A 32 13.45 -18.16 16.16
C GLU A 32 13.06 -17.50 17.50
N SER A 33 14.03 -17.36 18.41
CA SER A 33 13.80 -16.59 19.64
C SER A 33 13.71 -15.10 19.30
N PHE A 34 12.54 -14.50 19.50
CA PHE A 34 12.30 -13.11 19.14
C PHE A 34 13.18 -12.14 19.94
N SER A 35 13.95 -11.31 19.25
CA SER A 35 14.65 -10.19 19.86
C SER A 35 13.80 -8.90 19.82
N ILE A 36 14.14 -7.93 20.67
CA ILE A 36 13.54 -6.60 20.62
C ILE A 36 13.81 -5.93 19.27
N ALA A 37 14.97 -6.19 18.66
CA ALA A 37 15.31 -5.65 17.34
C ALA A 37 14.36 -6.18 16.25
N ASP A 38 14.00 -7.47 16.30
CA ASP A 38 13.06 -8.08 15.36
C ASP A 38 11.65 -7.48 15.49
N MET A 39 11.24 -7.17 16.71
CA MET A 39 9.96 -6.49 16.96
C MET A 39 9.92 -5.11 16.30
N TYR A 40 10.95 -4.29 16.48
CA TYR A 40 11.02 -2.97 15.84
C TYR A 40 11.14 -3.07 14.31
N ALA A 41 11.92 -4.02 13.82
CA ALA A 41 12.02 -4.28 12.39
C ALA A 41 10.65 -4.69 11.79
N PHE A 42 9.91 -5.57 12.46
CA PHE A 42 8.56 -5.95 12.06
C PHE A 42 7.61 -4.74 12.06
N GLN A 43 7.63 -3.94 13.12
CA GLN A 43 6.81 -2.74 13.23
C GLN A 43 7.08 -1.76 12.07
N ASN A 44 8.34 -1.54 11.72
CA ASN A 44 8.71 -0.70 10.58
C ASN A 44 8.14 -1.25 9.26
N ARG A 45 8.16 -2.57 9.07
CA ARG A 45 7.56 -3.22 7.88
C ARG A 45 6.04 -3.06 7.84
N LEU A 46 5.37 -3.18 8.99
CA LEU A 46 3.93 -2.92 9.09
C LEU A 46 3.58 -1.46 8.80
N GLN A 47 4.41 -0.52 9.24
CA GLN A 47 4.25 0.91 8.94
C GLN A 47 4.42 1.19 7.44
N ASP A 48 5.46 0.65 6.81
CA ASP A 48 5.68 0.72 5.36
C ASP A 48 4.47 0.18 4.58
N MET A 49 3.98 -1.00 4.97
CA MET A 49 2.80 -1.64 4.37
C MET A 49 1.54 -0.77 4.50
N SER A 50 1.32 -0.20 5.69
CA SER A 50 0.19 0.69 5.97
C SER A 50 0.26 1.96 5.13
N ASN A 51 1.44 2.59 5.06
CA ASN A 51 1.67 3.79 4.25
C ASN A 51 1.44 3.55 2.76
N ALA A 52 1.96 2.43 2.23
CA ALA A 52 1.77 2.08 0.82
C ALA A 52 0.29 1.83 0.48
N SER A 53 -0.44 1.18 1.38
CA SER A 53 -1.88 0.94 1.23
C SER A 53 -2.69 2.24 1.33
N TRP A 54 -2.33 3.13 2.26
CA TRP A 54 -2.95 4.44 2.41
C TRP A 54 -2.77 5.29 1.14
N ALA A 55 -1.53 5.41 0.64
CA ALA A 55 -1.24 6.19 -0.57
C ALA A 55 -2.03 5.69 -1.80
N SER A 56 -2.12 4.37 -1.99
CA SER A 56 -2.91 3.77 -3.07
C SER A 56 -4.41 4.08 -2.95
N SER A 57 -4.95 4.03 -1.72
CA SER A 57 -6.35 4.40 -1.45
C SER A 57 -6.62 5.88 -1.66
N GLN A 58 -5.73 6.77 -1.21
CA GLN A 58 -5.86 8.22 -1.43
C GLN A 58 -5.88 8.56 -2.92
N TYR A 59 -5.00 7.95 -3.71
CA TYR A 59 -5.00 8.18 -5.16
C TYR A 59 -6.28 7.68 -5.84
N THR A 60 -6.80 6.55 -5.37
CA THR A 60 -8.08 6.01 -5.86
C THR A 60 -9.24 6.97 -5.53
N GLN A 61 -9.30 7.47 -4.30
CA GLN A 61 -10.32 8.46 -3.88
C GLN A 61 -10.22 9.75 -4.68
N PHE A 62 -9.01 10.27 -4.88
CA PHE A 62 -8.75 11.45 -5.71
C PHE A 62 -9.31 11.29 -7.13
N LYS A 63 -9.05 10.15 -7.78
CA LYS A 63 -9.57 9.87 -9.14
C LYS A 63 -11.09 9.85 -9.19
N PHE A 64 -11.73 9.23 -8.20
CA PHE A 64 -13.20 9.23 -8.13
C PHE A 64 -13.75 10.63 -7.88
N GLY A 65 -13.10 11.40 -7.00
CA GLY A 65 -13.46 12.80 -6.72
C GLY A 65 -13.42 13.68 -7.96
N ILE A 66 -12.33 13.63 -8.74
CA ILE A 66 -12.22 14.40 -9.99
C ILE A 66 -13.29 13.97 -11.00
N ARG A 67 -13.48 12.66 -11.19
CA ARG A 67 -14.51 12.17 -12.13
C ARG A 67 -15.90 12.65 -11.75
N LYS A 68 -16.22 12.65 -10.46
CA LYS A 68 -17.49 13.17 -9.96
C LYS A 68 -17.61 14.67 -10.24
N ALA A 69 -16.59 15.46 -9.92
CA ALA A 69 -16.60 16.91 -10.14
C ALA A 69 -16.76 17.29 -11.62
N ILE A 70 -16.17 16.52 -12.55
CA ILE A 70 -16.35 16.73 -14.00
C ILE A 70 -17.81 16.48 -14.41
N ILE A 71 -18.40 15.37 -13.94
CA ILE A 71 -19.81 15.05 -14.23
C ILE A 71 -20.73 16.13 -13.67
N ASP A 72 -20.48 16.56 -12.42
CA ASP A 72 -21.27 17.60 -11.76
C ASP A 72 -21.12 18.97 -12.44
N ALA A 73 -20.02 19.25 -13.14
CA ALA A 73 -19.80 20.51 -13.86
C ALA A 73 -20.39 20.53 -15.28
N VAL A 74 -20.70 19.36 -15.86
CA VAL A 74 -21.28 19.23 -17.21
C VAL A 74 -22.81 19.09 -17.16
N ASN A 75 -23.36 18.67 -16.02
CA ASN A 75 -24.81 18.66 -15.74
C ASN A 75 -25.28 20.02 -15.22
#